data_AF-A0A849QVR1-F1
#
_entry.id   AF-A0A849QVR1-F1
#
_cell.length_a   1.000
_cell.length_b   1.000
_cell.length_c   1.000
_cell.angle_alpha   90.00
_cell.angle_beta   90.00
_cell.angle_gamma   90.00
#
_symmetry.space_group_name_H-M   'P 1'
#
loop_
_entity.id
_entity.type
_entity.pdbx_description
1 polymer ?
#
loop_
_entity_poly.entity_id
_entity_poly.type
_entity_poly.pdbx_seq_one_letter_code
_entity_poly.pdbx_strand_id
1 'polypeptide(L)' 'MGSCSPTSLSKAIGKPPSTIQYHLNRLKQAGLLVTKGKPPTTKYYIKRDEDIGELKNISK' A
#
# COMPACT_ATOMS: atom_id res chain seq x y z
N MET A 1 -6.71 -9.81 6.98
CA MET A 1 -6.24 -8.93 5.90
C MET A 1 -4.90 -9.45 5.40
N GLY A 2 -4.78 -9.78 4.10
CA GLY A 2 -3.48 -10.15 3.52
C GLY A 2 -2.59 -8.91 3.42
N SER A 3 -1.35 -8.99 3.92
CA SER A 3 -0.35 -7.92 3.78
C SER A 3 0.81 -8.40 2.91
N CYS A 4 1.20 -7.64 1.90
CA CYS A 4 2.34 -7.97 1.04
C CYS A 4 3.45 -6.92 1.18
N SER A 5 4.70 -7.38 1.18
CA SER A 5 5.87 -6.50 1.12
C SER A 5 6.20 -6.14 -0.33
N PRO A 6 6.82 -4.98 -0.61
CA PRO A 6 7.27 -4.60 -1.96
C PRO A 6 8.18 -5.66 -2.58
N THR A 7 9.04 -6.27 -1.78
CA THR A 7 9.96 -7.34 -2.20
C THR A 7 9.21 -8.60 -2.63
N SER A 8 8.16 -8.97 -1.89
CA SER A 8 7.28 -10.09 -2.26
C SER A 8 6.52 -9.81 -3.56
N LEU A 9 6.04 -8.58 -3.75
CA LEU A 9 5.34 -8.16 -4.98
C LEU A 9 6.26 -8.14 -6.20
N SER A 10 7.51 -7.69 -6.03
CA SER A 10 8.50 -7.71 -7.11
C SER A 10 8.76 -9.13 -7.62
N LYS A 11 8.91 -10.11 -6.70
CA LYS A 11 9.07 -11.51 -7.08
C LYS A 11 7.81 -12.10 -7.73
N ALA A 12 6.63 -11.81 -7.18
CA ALA A 12 5.37 -12.37 -7.67
C ALA A 12 4.96 -11.84 -9.05
N ILE A 13 5.20 -10.56 -9.31
CA ILE A 13 4.80 -9.87 -10.55
C ILE A 13 5.92 -9.91 -11.61
N GLY A 14 7.16 -10.21 -11.21
CA GLY A 14 8.31 -10.24 -12.11
C GLY A 14 8.71 -8.85 -12.60
N LYS A 15 8.49 -7.80 -11.78
CA LYS A 15 8.83 -6.42 -12.11
C LYS A 15 9.90 -5.87 -11.15
N PRO A 16 10.75 -4.93 -11.61
CA PRO A 16 11.75 -4.29 -10.77
C PRO A 16 11.12 -3.66 -9.51
N PRO A 17 11.81 -3.68 -8.37
CA PRO A 17 11.32 -3.06 -7.13
C PRO A 17 10.96 -1.58 -7.30
N SER A 18 11.72 -0.85 -8.12
CA SER A 18 11.46 0.56 -8.46
C SER A 18 10.12 0.74 -9.18
N THR A 19 9.79 -0.13 -10.14
CA THR A 19 8.50 -0.16 -10.85
C THR A 19 7.36 -0.47 -9.88
N ILE A 20 7.53 -1.47 -9.01
CA ILE A 20 6.54 -1.79 -7.98
C ILE A 20 6.30 -0.60 -7.06
N GLN A 21 7.37 0.06 -6.59
CA GLN A 21 7.27 1.21 -5.70
C GLN A 21 6.58 2.40 -6.38
N TYR A 22 6.87 2.65 -7.66
CA TYR A 22 6.16 3.65 -8.46
C TYR A 22 4.65 3.38 -8.51
N HIS A 23 4.25 2.16 -8.83
CA HIS A 23 2.83 1.79 -8.88
C HIS A 23 2.15 1.82 -7.51
N LEU A 24 2.82 1.35 -6.45
CA LEU A 24 2.29 1.43 -5.07
C LEU A 24 2.05 2.87 -4.64
N ASN A 25 2.94 3.81 -5.00
CA ASN A 25 2.76 5.23 -4.73
C ASN A 25 1.57 5.80 -5.52
N ARG A 26 1.41 5.44 -6.80
CA ARG A 26 0.25 5.84 -7.61
C ARG A 26 -1.06 5.32 -7.02
N LEU A 27 -1.11 4.06 -6.61
CA LEU A 27 -2.29 3.44 -6.00
C LEU A 27 -2.62 4.04 -4.62
N LYS A 28 -1.61 4.43 -3.84
CA LYS A 28 -1.79 5.20 -2.61
C LYS A 28 -2.40 6.58 -2.89
N GLN A 29 -1.89 7.29 -3.90
CA GLN A 29 -2.43 8.61 -4.30
C GLN A 29 -3.87 8.52 -4.82
N ALA A 30 -4.21 7.43 -5.52
CA ALA A 30 -5.58 7.13 -5.94
C ALA A 30 -6.50 6.70 -4.78
N GLY A 31 -5.98 6.59 -3.55
CA GLY A 31 -6.74 6.18 -2.38
C GLY A 31 -7.15 4.70 -2.39
N LEU A 32 -6.54 3.86 -3.22
CA LEU A 32 -6.84 2.42 -3.33
C LEU A 32 -6.03 1.57 -2.35
N LEU A 33 -4.94 2.12 -1.81
CA LEU A 33 -4.08 1.45 -0.84
C LEU A 33 -3.96 2.25 0.46
N VAL A 34 -3.90 1.52 1.56
CA VAL A 34 -3.50 2.04 2.87
C VAL A 34 -2.12 1.48 3.22
N THR A 35 -1.26 2.33 3.75
CA THR A 35 0.07 1.93 4.24
C THR A 35 0.08 1.94 5.75
N LYS A 36 0.54 0.85 6.39
CA LYS A 36 0.75 0.78 7.84
C LYS A 36 2.23 0.56 8.14
N GLY A 37 2.78 1.33 9.07
CA GLY A 37 4.18 1.26 9.48
C GLY A 37 5.06 2.39 8.92
N LYS A 38 6.35 2.34 9.26
CA LYS A 38 7.38 3.29 8.81
C LYS A 38 8.43 2.54 7.97
N PRO A 39 9.13 3.21 7.05
CA PRO A 39 10.24 2.59 6.33
C PRO A 39 11.26 2.00 7.32
N PRO A 40 11.83 0.80 7.06
CA PRO A 40 11.61 -0.08 5.90
C PRO A 40 10.47 -1.10 6.08
N THR A 41 9.78 -1.12 7.22
CA THR A 41 8.75 -2.13 7.56
C THR A 41 7.35 -1.80 7.04
N THR A 42 7.25 -0.87 6.09
CA THR A 42 5.98 -0.44 5.49
C THR A 42 5.24 -1.62 4.84
N LYS A 43 4.02 -1.87 5.31
CA LYS A 43 3.11 -2.85 4.72
C LYS A 43 1.98 -2.15 3.99
N TYR A 44 1.59 -2.70 2.84
CA TYR A 44 0.52 -2.19 1.98
C TYR A 44 -0.72 -3.07 2.12
N TYR A 45 -1.89 -2.42 2.17
CA TYR A 45 -3.20 -3.05 2.31
C TYR A 45 -4.13 -2.48 1.25
N ILE A 46 -4.96 -3.34 0.65
CA ILE A 46 -6.02 -2.92 -0.25
C ILE A 46 -7.11 -2.25 0.58
N LYS A 47 -7.50 -1.03 0.20
CA LYS A 47 -8.62 -0.33 0.81
C LYS A 47 -9.91 -1.01 0.33
N ARG A 48 -10.69 -1.56 1.26
CA ARG A 48 -12.04 -2.06 0.97
C ARG A 48 -13.06 -0.97 1.30
N ASP A 49 -14.26 -1.08 0.74
CA ASP A 49 -15.33 -0.09 0.93
C ASP A 49 -15.67 0.11 2.42
N GLU A 50 -15.49 -0.95 3.22
CA GLU A 50 -15.66 -0.96 4.68
C GLU A 50 -14.65 -0.06 5.43
N ASP A 51 -13.48 0.24 4.84
CA ASP A 51 -12.42 1.05 5.46
C ASP A 51 -12.64 2.57 5.27
N ILE A 52 -13.70 3.01 4.57
CA ILE A 52 -13.97 4.42 4.25
C ILE A 52 -14.42 5.21 5.50
N GLY A 53 -14.93 4.54 6.54
CA GLY A 53 -15.36 5.18 7.79
C GLY A 53 -14.23 5.66 8.71
N GLU A 54 -13.04 5.07 8.63
CA GLU A 54 -11.97 5.28 9.63
C GLU A 54 -10.95 6.37 9.26
N LEU A 55 -10.95 6.84 8.01
CA LEU A 55 -9.93 7.79 7.51
C LEU A 55 -10.30 9.27 7.71
N LYS A 56 -11.43 9.59 8.34
CA LYS A 56 -11.81 10.99 8.66
C LYS A 56 -11.11 11.58 9.90
N ASN A 57 -10.24 10.82 10.59
CA ASN A 57 -9.71 11.22 11.90
C ASN A 57 -8.18 11.26 12.02
N ILE A 58 -7.44 11.48 10.92
CA ILE A 58 -5.97 11.59 10.96
C ILE A 58 -5.45 12.86 10.26
N SER A 59 -6.28 13.89 10.14
CA SER A 59 -5.85 15.27 9.89
C SER A 59 -6.33 16.15 11.03
N LYS A 60 -5.52 16.22 12.10
CA LYS A 60 -5.48 17.35 13.01
C LYS A 60 -4.02 17.68 13.30
#